data_AF-A0A9Q1JZ32-F1
#
_entry.id   AF-A0A9Q1JZ32-F1
#
_cell.length_a   1.000
_cell.length_b   1.000
_cell.length_c   1.000
_cell.angle_alpha   90.00
_cell.angle_beta   90.00
_cell.angle_gamma   90.00
#
_symmetry.space_group_name_H-M   'P 1'
#
loop_
_entity.id
_entity.type
_entity.pdbx_description
1 polymer ?
#
loop_
_entity_poly.entity_id
_entity_poly.type
_entity_poly.pdbx_seq_one_letter_code
_entity_poly.pdbx_strand_id
1 'polypeptide(L)'
;MSERTFEFHWGKHHRAYVDNLNKQVAGTELEEKPLEDVVRITYNKGDPLPAFNNAAQAWNHEFFWESMKPGGGGMPSGELLARIEKDFGSFDNFANEFKTAAATQFGSGWAWLVYKSETLDVGNAVNPKASDDDKKLAVVKTPNAVNPLVWNDYVGIITLDSYRANEPLLTIDVWEHAYYLDYQVRLAVCNPSIVGSAFSSSPTPRLLLKGKKERRVQKKEETGKAVHHKYAHAPQN
;
A
#
# COMPACT_ATOMS: atom_id res chain seq x y z
N MET A 1 -10.59 5.10 14.68
CA MET A 1 -10.44 3.64 14.71
C MET A 1 -10.22 3.21 16.15
N SER A 2 -10.95 2.21 16.64
CA SER A 2 -10.72 1.65 17.98
C SER A 2 -9.44 0.80 18.05
N GLU A 3 -8.93 0.60 19.26
CA GLU A 3 -7.84 -0.34 19.53
C GLU A 3 -8.16 -1.75 19.00
N ARG A 4 -9.39 -2.22 19.23
CA ARG A 4 -9.83 -3.54 18.76
C ARG A 4 -9.78 -3.66 17.23
N THR A 5 -10.22 -2.63 16.49
CA THR A 5 -10.09 -2.62 15.03
C THR A 5 -8.62 -2.66 14.62
N PHE A 6 -7.76 -1.88 15.25
CA PHE A 6 -6.32 -1.87 14.96
C PHE A 6 -5.64 -3.22 15.22
N GLU A 7 -5.94 -3.88 16.35
CA GLU A 7 -5.40 -5.21 16.69
C GLU A 7 -5.76 -6.27 15.65
N PHE A 8 -6.99 -6.24 15.13
CA PHE A 8 -7.40 -7.19 14.09
C PHE A 8 -6.86 -6.79 12.72
N HIS A 9 -7.02 -5.53 12.33
CA HIS A 9 -6.69 -5.04 10.98
C HIS A 9 -5.18 -5.02 10.74
N TRP A 10 -4.39 -4.41 11.64
CA TRP A 10 -2.93 -4.45 11.56
C TRP A 10 -2.37 -5.78 12.08
N GLY A 11 -2.79 -6.19 13.28
CA GLY A 11 -2.17 -7.31 13.99
C GLY A 11 -2.46 -8.69 13.39
N LYS A 12 -3.61 -8.87 12.70
CA LYS A 12 -3.98 -10.14 12.05
C LYS A 12 -4.03 -10.04 10.53
N HIS A 13 -4.85 -9.15 9.96
CA HIS A 13 -5.03 -9.09 8.50
C HIS A 13 -3.75 -8.66 7.78
N HIS A 14 -3.21 -7.48 8.11
CA HIS A 14 -1.97 -6.99 7.51
C HIS A 14 -0.81 -7.98 7.73
N ARG A 15 -0.63 -8.46 8.97
CA ARG A 15 0.38 -9.49 9.28
C ARG A 15 0.25 -10.75 8.41
N ALA A 16 -0.97 -11.27 8.24
CA ALA A 16 -1.19 -12.47 7.44
C ALA A 16 -0.80 -12.28 5.97
N TYR A 17 -1.06 -11.10 5.38
CA TYR A 17 -0.61 -10.78 4.02
C TYR A 17 0.92 -10.79 3.93
N VAL A 18 1.61 -10.17 4.89
CA VAL A 18 3.08 -10.16 4.94
C VAL A 18 3.64 -11.59 5.10
N ASP A 19 3.10 -12.37 6.04
CA ASP A 19 3.57 -13.73 6.30
C ASP A 19 3.34 -14.66 5.10
N ASN A 20 2.19 -14.52 4.42
CA ASN A 20 1.89 -15.32 3.23
C ASN A 20 2.72 -14.89 2.03
N LEU A 21 2.93 -13.58 1.83
CA LEU A 21 3.82 -13.08 0.79
C LEU A 21 5.23 -13.63 0.98
N ASN A 22 5.78 -13.54 2.20
CA ASN A 22 7.11 -14.06 2.54
C ASN A 22 7.25 -15.54 2.18
N LYS A 23 6.22 -16.36 2.44
CA LYS A 23 6.21 -17.78 2.05
C LYS A 23 6.17 -17.96 0.54
N GLN A 24 5.40 -17.15 -0.18
CA GLN A 24 5.24 -17.24 -1.64
C GLN A 24 6.49 -16.81 -2.41
N VAL A 25 7.25 -15.83 -1.89
CA VAL A 25 8.43 -15.29 -2.59
C VAL A 25 9.74 -15.96 -2.17
N ALA A 26 9.76 -16.70 -1.05
CA ALA A 26 10.98 -17.33 -0.54
C ALA A 26 11.68 -18.21 -1.59
N GLY A 27 12.97 -17.95 -1.83
CA GLY A 27 13.77 -18.70 -2.80
C GLY A 27 13.47 -18.37 -4.27
N THR A 28 12.56 -17.42 -4.53
CA THR A 28 12.28 -16.91 -5.88
C THR A 28 13.07 -15.62 -6.14
N GLU A 29 13.10 -15.16 -7.39
CA GLU A 29 13.67 -13.85 -7.76
C GLU A 29 12.93 -12.64 -7.15
N LEU A 30 11.72 -12.85 -6.61
CA LEU A 30 10.91 -11.80 -5.99
C LEU A 30 11.36 -11.49 -4.56
N GLU A 31 12.07 -12.41 -3.88
CA GLU A 31 12.45 -12.27 -2.46
C GLU A 31 13.30 -11.02 -2.17
N GLU A 32 14.10 -10.59 -3.14
CA GLU A 32 15.02 -9.45 -2.97
C GLU A 32 14.51 -8.16 -3.65
N LYS A 33 13.30 -8.17 -4.22
CA LYS A 33 12.73 -7.00 -4.90
C LYS A 33 12.01 -6.06 -3.93
N PRO A 34 11.98 -4.73 -4.22
CA PRO A 34 11.06 -3.81 -3.57
C PRO A 34 9.61 -4.29 -3.66
N LEU A 35 8.81 -4.02 -2.63
CA LEU A 35 7.42 -4.49 -2.58
C LEU A 35 6.59 -3.97 -3.76
N GLU A 36 6.82 -2.71 -4.17
CA GLU A 36 6.19 -2.10 -5.33
C GLU A 36 6.51 -2.84 -6.63
N ASP A 37 7.75 -3.30 -6.79
CA ASP A 37 8.16 -4.09 -7.95
C ASP A 37 7.50 -5.46 -7.92
N VAL A 38 7.41 -6.10 -6.74
CA VAL A 38 6.69 -7.37 -6.57
C VAL A 38 5.23 -7.20 -6.98
N VAL A 39 4.55 -6.14 -6.52
CA VAL A 39 3.16 -5.83 -6.89
C VAL A 39 3.01 -5.70 -8.41
N ARG A 40 3.86 -4.88 -9.04
CA ARG A 40 3.80 -4.63 -10.49
C ARG A 40 4.06 -5.90 -11.31
N ILE A 41 5.11 -6.65 -10.97
CA ILE A 41 5.48 -7.89 -11.66
C ILE A 41 4.36 -8.93 -11.52
N THR A 42 3.85 -9.10 -10.30
CA THR A 42 2.85 -10.14 -10.03
C THR A 42 1.46 -9.77 -10.50
N TYR A 43 1.15 -8.50 -10.79
CA TYR A 43 -0.09 -8.13 -11.46
C TYR A 43 -0.18 -8.70 -12.88
N ASN A 44 0.97 -8.87 -13.55
CA ASN A 44 1.09 -9.55 -14.84
C ASN A 44 0.03 -9.09 -15.86
N LYS A 45 -0.04 -7.77 -16.07
CA LYS A 45 -0.95 -7.12 -17.04
C LYS A 45 -2.43 -7.53 -16.90
N GLY A 46 -2.87 -7.73 -15.66
CA GLY A 46 -4.25 -8.12 -15.37
C GLY A 46 -4.51 -9.62 -15.36
N ASP A 47 -3.47 -10.46 -15.46
CA ASP A 47 -3.51 -11.91 -15.22
C ASP A 47 -2.68 -12.28 -13.98
N PRO A 48 -3.16 -11.98 -12.77
CA PRO A 48 -2.29 -11.89 -11.60
C PRO A 48 -1.70 -13.24 -11.17
N LEU A 49 -0.40 -13.24 -10.90
CA LEU A 49 0.32 -14.37 -10.31
C LEU A 49 -0.11 -14.61 -8.85
N PRO A 50 0.10 -15.82 -8.30
CA PRO A 50 -0.37 -16.17 -6.96
C PRO A 50 0.07 -15.24 -5.82
N ALA A 51 1.22 -14.56 -5.98
CA ALA A 51 1.75 -13.63 -4.99
C ALA A 51 1.08 -12.24 -5.01
N PHE A 52 0.36 -11.89 -6.07
CA PHE A 52 -0.18 -10.54 -6.27
C PHE A 52 -1.06 -10.07 -5.11
N ASN A 53 -2.05 -10.88 -4.73
CA ASN A 53 -3.01 -10.46 -3.70
C ASN A 53 -2.33 -10.18 -2.36
N ASN A 54 -1.36 -11.01 -1.93
CA ASN A 54 -0.64 -10.78 -0.68
C ASN A 54 0.33 -9.59 -0.79
N ALA A 55 1.03 -9.45 -1.93
CA ALA A 55 1.93 -8.32 -2.19
C ALA A 55 1.18 -6.99 -2.16
N ALA A 56 0.10 -6.91 -2.94
CA ALA A 56 -0.68 -5.69 -3.07
C ALA A 56 -1.41 -5.35 -1.77
N GLN A 57 -2.00 -6.33 -1.07
CA GLN A 57 -2.60 -6.04 0.24
C GLN A 57 -1.58 -5.62 1.30
N ALA A 58 -0.39 -6.22 1.35
CA ALA A 58 0.67 -5.76 2.25
C ALA A 58 1.04 -4.29 1.96
N TRP A 59 1.18 -3.93 0.69
CA TRP A 59 1.48 -2.55 0.29
C TRP A 59 0.32 -1.59 0.62
N ASN A 60 -0.92 -1.97 0.29
CA ASN A 60 -2.11 -1.14 0.53
C ASN A 60 -2.29 -0.83 2.01
N HIS A 61 -2.09 -1.82 2.87
CA HIS A 61 -2.23 -1.65 4.32
C HIS A 61 -1.13 -0.76 4.88
N GLU A 62 0.13 -0.96 4.48
CA GLU A 62 1.23 -0.07 4.90
C GLU A 62 0.91 1.39 4.55
N PHE A 63 0.51 1.64 3.30
CA PHE A 63 0.14 2.97 2.83
C PHE A 63 -1.11 3.54 3.53
N PHE A 64 -2.07 2.69 3.90
CA PHE A 64 -3.24 3.08 4.67
C PHE A 64 -2.89 3.54 6.09
N TRP A 65 -1.97 2.85 6.76
CA TRP A 65 -1.49 3.27 8.08
C TRP A 65 -0.72 4.59 8.00
N GLU A 66 0.08 4.79 6.96
CA GLU A 66 0.78 6.06 6.67
C GLU A 66 -0.20 7.20 6.36
N SER A 67 -1.37 6.88 5.79
CA SER A 67 -2.43 7.85 5.47
C SER A 67 -3.18 8.38 6.72
N MET A 68 -2.86 7.88 7.92
CA MET A 68 -3.55 8.22 9.16
C MET A 68 -2.59 8.68 10.25
N LYS A 69 -3.09 9.48 11.20
CA LYS A 69 -2.39 9.81 12.43
C LYS A 69 -3.35 10.12 13.59
N PRO A 70 -2.91 10.01 14.85
CA PRO A 70 -3.66 10.53 15.99
C PRO A 70 -3.95 12.03 15.84
N GLY A 71 -5.20 12.44 16.05
CA GLY A 71 -5.60 13.85 15.88
C GLY A 71 -5.43 14.38 14.45
N GLY A 72 -5.45 13.50 13.44
CA GLY A 72 -5.50 13.89 12.04
C GLY A 72 -6.85 14.51 11.65
N GLY A 73 -7.09 14.64 10.35
CA GLY A 73 -8.24 15.36 9.82
C GLY A 73 -8.04 16.87 9.79
N GLY A 74 -9.04 17.56 9.23
CA GLY A 74 -8.94 18.97 8.87
C GLY A 74 -8.56 19.16 7.41
N MET A 75 -8.31 20.41 7.03
CA MET A 75 -7.91 20.75 5.67
C MET A 75 -6.39 20.57 5.50
N PRO A 76 -5.93 20.12 4.31
CA PRO A 76 -4.53 20.17 3.97
C PRO A 76 -4.09 21.64 3.85
N SER A 77 -2.79 21.88 3.77
CA SER A 77 -2.23 23.23 3.60
C SER A 77 -1.15 23.25 2.52
N GLY A 78 -0.73 24.44 2.12
CA GLY A 78 0.35 24.63 1.15
C GLY A 78 -0.01 24.14 -0.26
N GLU A 79 0.99 23.61 -0.96
CA GLU A 79 0.89 23.19 -2.36
C GLU A 79 -0.21 22.16 -2.61
N LEU A 80 -0.43 21.25 -1.66
CA LEU A 80 -1.47 20.23 -1.79
C LEU A 80 -2.88 20.85 -1.78
N LEU A 81 -3.16 21.80 -0.88
CA LEU A 81 -4.46 22.48 -0.87
C LEU A 81 -4.67 23.25 -2.17
N ALA A 82 -3.65 24.01 -2.60
CA ALA A 82 -3.71 24.75 -3.85
C ALA A 82 -3.96 23.82 -5.06
N ARG A 83 -3.37 22.62 -5.06
CA ARG A 83 -3.60 21.62 -6.10
C ARG A 83 -4.99 21.01 -6.04
N ILE A 84 -5.50 20.73 -4.85
CA ILE A 84 -6.87 20.25 -4.65
C ILE A 84 -7.88 21.30 -5.15
N GLU A 85 -7.69 22.56 -4.78
CA GLU A 85 -8.57 23.65 -5.23
C GLU A 85 -8.49 23.86 -6.74
N LYS A 86 -7.30 23.70 -7.34
CA LYS A 86 -7.12 23.74 -8.79
C LYS A 86 -7.89 22.61 -9.50
N ASP A 87 -7.75 21.38 -9.03
CA ASP A 87 -8.19 20.19 -9.77
C ASP A 87 -9.65 19.78 -9.45
N PHE A 88 -10.15 20.12 -8.26
CA PHE A 88 -11.52 19.82 -7.80
C PHE A 88 -12.39 21.07 -7.58
N GLY A 89 -11.83 22.27 -7.72
CA GLY A 89 -12.51 23.55 -7.49
C GLY A 89 -12.59 23.97 -6.02
N SER A 90 -12.68 23.02 -5.08
CA SER A 90 -12.61 23.27 -3.63
C SER A 90 -12.23 21.99 -2.87
N PHE A 91 -11.77 22.15 -1.63
CA PHE A 91 -11.55 21.01 -0.74
C PHE A 91 -12.85 20.23 -0.46
N ASP A 92 -13.98 20.91 -0.31
CA ASP A 92 -15.27 20.26 -0.06
C ASP A 92 -15.71 19.40 -1.25
N ASN A 93 -15.47 19.86 -2.48
CA ASN A 93 -15.73 19.07 -3.69
C ASN A 93 -14.87 17.80 -3.71
N PHE A 94 -13.57 17.92 -3.46
CA PHE A 94 -12.67 16.78 -3.30
C PHE A 94 -13.17 15.82 -2.21
N ALA A 95 -13.49 16.33 -1.03
CA ALA A 95 -13.91 15.51 0.10
C ALA A 95 -15.21 14.76 -0.21
N ASN A 96 -16.15 15.39 -0.93
CA ASN A 96 -17.38 14.76 -1.38
C ASN A 96 -17.09 13.68 -2.43
N GLU A 97 -16.25 13.95 -3.43
CA GLU A 97 -15.88 12.99 -4.46
C GLU A 97 -15.16 11.76 -3.86
N PHE A 98 -14.21 11.99 -2.94
CA PHE A 98 -13.49 10.93 -2.24
C PHE A 98 -14.41 10.06 -1.38
N LYS A 99 -15.34 10.67 -0.62
CA LYS A 99 -16.36 9.95 0.15
C LYS A 99 -17.28 9.14 -0.75
N THR A 100 -17.72 9.70 -1.88
CA THR A 100 -18.57 9.00 -2.85
C THR A 100 -17.82 7.82 -3.47
N ALA A 101 -16.55 7.96 -3.82
CA ALA A 101 -15.74 6.86 -4.35
C ALA A 101 -15.63 5.71 -3.33
N ALA A 102 -15.32 6.03 -2.08
CA ALA A 102 -15.25 5.06 -0.98
C ALA A 102 -16.59 4.36 -0.75
N ALA A 103 -17.70 5.11 -0.67
CA ALA A 103 -19.02 4.57 -0.39
C ALA A 103 -19.62 3.74 -1.55
N THR A 104 -19.22 4.03 -2.79
CA THR A 104 -19.75 3.37 -3.99
C THR A 104 -18.83 2.29 -4.53
N GLN A 105 -17.73 1.97 -3.84
CA GLN A 105 -16.97 0.75 -4.12
C GLN A 105 -17.82 -0.44 -3.67
N PHE A 106 -18.23 -1.27 -4.62
CA PHE A 106 -19.02 -2.45 -4.31
C PHE A 106 -18.10 -3.59 -3.87
N GLY A 107 -18.45 -4.21 -2.74
CA GLY A 107 -17.64 -5.25 -2.12
C GLY A 107 -16.31 -4.71 -1.58
N SER A 108 -15.33 -5.60 -1.47
CA SER A 108 -14.01 -5.29 -0.96
C SER A 108 -13.21 -4.40 -1.92
N GLY A 109 -12.51 -3.40 -1.40
CA GLY A 109 -11.72 -2.50 -2.22
C GLY A 109 -11.16 -1.30 -1.47
N TRP A 110 -10.73 -0.30 -2.23
CA TRP A 110 -10.03 0.88 -1.75
C TRP A 110 -10.46 2.12 -2.53
N ALA A 111 -10.40 3.29 -1.92
CA ALA A 111 -10.50 4.57 -2.63
C ALA A 111 -9.21 5.38 -2.44
N TRP A 112 -8.79 6.09 -3.49
CA TRP A 112 -7.48 6.70 -3.59
C TRP A 112 -7.57 8.14 -4.10
N LEU A 113 -6.71 9.00 -3.57
CA LEU A 113 -6.30 10.22 -4.25
C LEU A 113 -4.99 9.90 -4.96
N VAL A 114 -4.94 10.12 -6.28
CA VAL A 114 -3.76 9.85 -7.09
C VAL A 114 -3.31 11.10 -7.84
N TYR A 115 -2.01 11.17 -8.11
CA TYR A 115 -1.47 12.09 -9.10
C TYR A 115 -1.49 11.45 -10.49
N LYS A 116 -2.46 11.81 -11.33
CA LYS A 116 -2.46 11.41 -12.73
C LYS A 116 -1.41 12.27 -13.44
N SER A 117 -0.36 11.63 -13.97
CA SER A 117 0.64 12.27 -14.84
C SER A 117 0.60 11.78 -16.29
N GLU A 118 -0.12 10.67 -16.54
CA GLU A 118 -0.38 10.02 -17.83
C GLU A 118 -1.78 9.37 -17.80
N THR A 119 -2.32 8.97 -18.96
CA THR A 119 -3.63 8.31 -19.05
C THR A 119 -3.72 7.06 -18.14
N LEU A 120 -4.85 6.89 -17.44
CA LEU A 120 -5.14 5.70 -16.64
C LEU A 120 -5.65 4.61 -17.57
N ASP A 121 -4.89 3.52 -17.75
CA ASP A 121 -5.37 2.35 -18.47
C ASP A 121 -6.27 1.51 -17.56
N VAL A 122 -7.58 1.78 -17.65
CA VAL A 122 -8.63 0.98 -17.03
C VAL A 122 -9.33 0.11 -18.08
N GLY A 123 -8.59 -0.83 -18.68
CA GLY A 123 -9.11 -2.05 -19.30
C GLY A 123 -9.53 -1.98 -20.77
N ASN A 124 -8.80 -2.72 -21.62
CA ASN A 124 -9.16 -3.22 -22.97
C ASN A 124 -9.41 -2.21 -24.12
N ALA A 125 -8.86 -1.00 -24.10
CA ALA A 125 -8.90 -0.11 -25.26
C ALA A 125 -7.50 0.44 -25.60
N VAL A 126 -7.15 0.43 -26.90
CA VAL A 126 -5.95 1.12 -27.41
C VAL A 126 -6.05 2.59 -27.02
N ASN A 127 -5.15 3.07 -26.15
CA ASN A 127 -5.20 4.43 -25.63
C ASN A 127 -4.21 5.37 -26.34
N PRO A 128 -4.65 6.58 -26.76
CA PRO A 128 -3.81 7.61 -27.35
C PRO A 128 -2.91 8.30 -26.30
N LYS A 129 -1.87 9.03 -26.79
CA LYS A 129 -0.88 9.77 -25.98
C LYS A 129 -1.53 10.74 -24.98
N ALA A 130 -0.87 10.91 -23.83
CA ALA A 130 -1.26 11.82 -22.75
C ALA A 130 -1.52 13.27 -23.25
N SER A 131 -2.60 13.89 -22.77
CA SER A 131 -2.96 15.30 -23.00
C SER A 131 -2.68 16.16 -21.76
N ASP A 132 -2.80 17.48 -21.87
CA ASP A 132 -2.66 18.40 -20.72
C ASP A 132 -3.69 18.14 -19.60
N ASP A 133 -4.75 17.35 -19.86
CA ASP A 133 -5.71 16.88 -18.85
C ASP A 133 -5.14 15.77 -17.93
N ASP A 134 -3.97 15.23 -18.26
CA ASP A 134 -3.31 14.13 -17.57
C ASP A 134 -2.28 14.58 -16.53
N LYS A 135 -2.23 15.86 -16.14
CA LYS A 135 -1.40 16.36 -15.02
C LYS A 135 -2.27 16.93 -13.91
N LYS A 136 -3.04 16.07 -13.24
CA LYS A 136 -3.98 16.50 -12.19
C LYS A 136 -4.19 15.44 -11.12
N LEU A 137 -4.65 15.88 -9.96
CA LEU A 137 -5.21 15.01 -8.97
C LEU A 137 -6.49 14.35 -9.49
N ALA A 138 -6.69 13.09 -9.12
CA ALA A 138 -7.90 12.36 -9.41
C ALA A 138 -8.30 11.49 -8.22
N VAL A 139 -9.61 11.33 -8.02
CA VAL A 139 -10.16 10.33 -7.11
C VAL A 139 -10.46 9.07 -7.92
N VAL A 140 -9.99 7.93 -7.45
CA VAL A 140 -10.19 6.61 -8.08
C VAL A 140 -10.54 5.57 -7.03
N LYS A 141 -11.14 4.46 -7.45
CA LYS A 141 -11.44 3.31 -6.58
C LYS A 141 -11.00 2.02 -7.24
N THR A 142 -10.61 1.05 -6.42
CA THR A 142 -10.10 -0.23 -6.90
C THR A 142 -10.75 -1.41 -6.18
N PRO A 143 -11.04 -2.51 -6.90
CA PRO A 143 -11.58 -3.71 -6.29
C PRO A 143 -10.47 -4.54 -5.64
N ASN A 144 -10.84 -5.25 -4.58
CA ASN A 144 -10.00 -6.25 -3.91
C ASN A 144 -8.62 -5.71 -3.52
N ALA A 145 -7.56 -6.32 -4.04
CA ALA A 145 -6.17 -5.96 -3.76
C ALA A 145 -5.58 -4.95 -4.75
N VAL A 146 -6.28 -4.64 -5.84
CA VAL A 146 -5.79 -3.75 -6.90
C VAL A 146 -5.47 -2.38 -6.31
N ASN A 147 -4.37 -1.76 -6.76
CA ASN A 147 -3.96 -0.43 -6.34
C ASN A 147 -3.35 0.35 -7.51
N PRO A 148 -3.19 1.68 -7.40
CA PRO A 148 -2.74 2.50 -8.51
C PRO A 148 -1.35 2.17 -9.07
N LEU A 149 -0.52 1.43 -8.34
CA LEU A 149 0.80 1.03 -8.85
C LEU A 149 0.69 0.20 -10.12
N VAL A 150 -0.38 -0.57 -10.29
CA VAL A 150 -0.51 -1.51 -11.42
C VAL A 150 -0.96 -0.85 -12.72
N TRP A 151 -1.32 0.44 -12.68
CA TRP A 151 -1.74 1.19 -13.88
C TRP A 151 -0.57 1.88 -14.59
N ASN A 152 0.64 1.83 -14.04
CA ASN A 152 1.81 2.31 -14.77
C ASN A 152 2.49 1.14 -15.47
N ASP A 153 2.41 1.13 -16.80
CA ASP A 153 3.15 0.19 -17.63
C ASP A 153 4.67 0.50 -17.68
N TYR A 154 5.13 1.64 -17.16
CA TYR A 154 6.53 2.05 -17.28
C TYR A 154 7.24 2.28 -15.94
N VAL A 155 8.25 1.45 -15.73
CA VAL A 155 9.36 1.65 -14.80
C VAL A 155 10.11 2.92 -15.20
N GLY A 156 10.19 3.90 -14.30
CA GLY A 156 11.35 4.79 -14.24
C GLY A 156 11.27 6.16 -14.93
N ILE A 157 10.10 6.73 -15.18
CA ILE A 157 10.05 8.17 -15.52
C ILE A 157 9.84 8.95 -14.23
N ILE A 158 10.96 9.43 -13.67
CA ILE A 158 10.96 10.64 -12.84
C ILE A 158 10.52 11.75 -13.78
N THR A 159 9.26 12.19 -13.66
CA THR A 159 8.84 13.38 -14.40
C THR A 159 9.60 14.58 -13.83
N LEU A 160 9.71 15.68 -14.59
CA LEU A 160 10.36 16.91 -14.10
C LEU A 160 9.62 17.53 -12.90
N ASP A 161 8.39 17.09 -12.66
CA ASP A 161 7.63 17.36 -11.46
C ASP A 161 7.97 16.26 -10.42
N SER A 162 8.07 16.61 -9.14
CA SER A 162 8.47 15.71 -8.04
C SER A 162 7.60 14.45 -7.82
N TYR A 163 6.64 14.19 -8.70
CA TYR A 163 5.66 13.11 -8.64
C TYR A 163 5.92 12.04 -9.71
N ARG A 164 5.70 10.78 -9.33
CA ARG A 164 5.68 9.63 -10.25
C ARG A 164 4.31 9.51 -10.91
N ALA A 165 4.24 8.86 -12.07
CA ALA A 165 2.97 8.58 -12.73
C ALA A 165 2.02 7.77 -11.83
N ASN A 166 0.74 8.15 -11.80
CA ASN A 166 -0.33 7.58 -10.96
C ASN A 166 0.10 7.34 -9.51
N GLU A 167 0.91 8.25 -8.96
CA GLU A 167 1.41 8.14 -7.60
C GLU A 167 0.23 8.22 -6.61
N PRO A 168 0.02 7.19 -5.78
CA PRO A 168 -0.98 7.24 -4.74
C PRO A 168 -0.55 8.24 -3.66
N LEU A 169 -1.43 9.16 -3.32
CA LEU A 169 -1.20 10.23 -2.35
C LEU A 169 -1.99 9.99 -1.06
N LEU A 170 -3.16 9.37 -1.16
CA LEU A 170 -4.02 9.04 -0.03
C LEU A 170 -4.81 7.78 -0.34
N THR A 171 -5.07 6.96 0.68
CA THR A 171 -6.00 5.82 0.56
C THR A 171 -6.96 5.71 1.74
N ILE A 172 -8.07 5.02 1.52
CA ILE A 172 -8.95 4.50 2.56
C ILE A 172 -9.32 3.05 2.26
N ASP A 173 -9.14 2.17 3.25
CA ASP A 173 -9.59 0.79 3.20
C ASP A 173 -11.11 0.74 3.40
N VAL A 174 -11.83 0.19 2.41
CA VAL A 174 -13.28 -0.04 2.48
C VAL A 174 -13.64 -1.53 2.50
N TRP A 175 -12.68 -2.41 2.80
CA TRP A 175 -12.97 -3.76 3.24
C TRP A 175 -13.70 -3.74 4.59
N GLU A 176 -14.68 -4.62 4.77
CA GLU A 176 -15.49 -4.65 5.99
C GLU A 176 -14.64 -4.77 7.26
N HIS A 177 -13.53 -5.53 7.24
CA HIS A 177 -12.64 -5.66 8.40
C HIS A 177 -12.05 -4.33 8.88
N ALA A 178 -12.00 -3.29 8.05
CA ALA A 178 -11.42 -2.00 8.38
C ALA A 178 -12.34 -1.13 9.25
N TYR A 179 -13.65 -1.38 9.22
CA TYR A 179 -14.64 -0.53 9.87
C TYR A 179 -15.73 -1.29 10.63
N TYR A 180 -15.97 -2.57 10.36
CA TYR A 180 -17.15 -3.27 10.86
C TYR A 180 -17.21 -3.37 12.38
N LEU A 181 -16.06 -3.52 13.05
CA LEU A 181 -16.00 -3.55 14.51
C LEU A 181 -16.39 -2.21 15.16
N ASP A 182 -16.18 -1.09 14.45
CA ASP A 182 -16.48 0.26 14.93
C ASP A 182 -17.86 0.76 14.45
N TYR A 183 -18.25 0.44 13.21
CA TYR A 183 -19.37 1.06 12.49
C TYR A 183 -20.38 0.07 11.89
N GLN A 184 -20.09 -1.24 11.94
CA GLN A 184 -20.92 -2.30 11.33
C GLN A 184 -21.22 -1.98 9.86
N VAL A 185 -22.49 -1.95 9.46
CA VAL A 185 -22.92 -1.68 8.07
C VAL A 185 -22.87 -0.18 7.69
N ARG A 186 -22.40 0.71 8.58
CA ARG A 186 -22.43 2.17 8.38
C ARG A 186 -21.12 2.71 7.81
N LEU A 187 -20.70 2.21 6.64
CA LEU A 187 -19.50 2.70 5.93
C LEU A 187 -19.54 4.22 5.70
N ALA A 188 -20.71 4.79 5.40
CA ALA A 188 -20.89 6.23 5.21
C ALA A 188 -20.54 7.08 6.46
N VAL A 189 -20.46 6.47 7.64
CA VAL A 189 -20.10 7.11 8.92
C VAL A 189 -18.64 6.86 9.28
N CYS A 190 -17.97 5.93 8.57
CA CYS A 190 -16.52 5.76 8.67
C CYS A 190 -15.85 6.98 8.04
N ASN A 191 -15.59 7.99 8.86
CA ASN A 191 -14.77 9.13 8.53
C ASN A 191 -13.48 8.96 9.33
N PRO A 192 -12.51 8.18 8.84
CA PRO A 192 -11.23 8.17 9.49
C PRO A 192 -10.71 9.61 9.40
N SER A 193 -10.18 10.13 10.50
CA SER A 193 -9.60 11.47 10.59
C SER A 193 -8.34 11.50 9.72
N ILE A 194 -8.56 11.45 8.41
CA ILE A 194 -7.61 11.42 7.34
C ILE A 194 -7.48 12.86 6.89
N VAL A 195 -6.25 13.23 6.55
CA VAL A 195 -5.78 14.57 6.19
C VAL A 195 -5.27 15.37 7.38
N GLY A 196 -3.98 15.20 7.63
CA GLY A 196 -3.18 16.12 8.42
C GLY A 196 -1.74 15.62 8.41
N SER A 197 -0.89 16.20 7.57
CA SER A 197 0.58 16.07 7.58
C SER A 197 1.29 14.76 7.19
N ALA A 198 0.63 13.73 6.65
CA ALA A 198 1.33 12.52 6.20
C ALA A 198 1.25 12.33 4.69
N PHE A 199 1.74 13.31 3.92
CA PHE A 199 2.11 13.05 2.53
C PHE A 199 3.62 12.81 2.55
N SER A 200 4.00 11.54 2.58
CA SER A 200 5.40 11.12 2.49
C SER A 200 5.91 11.56 1.12
N SER A 201 6.86 12.49 1.08
CA SER A 201 7.69 12.75 -0.09
C SER A 201 8.69 11.60 -0.28
N SER A 202 8.19 10.36 -0.40
CA SER A 202 8.91 9.09 -0.36
C SER A 202 9.88 8.90 0.83
N PRO A 203 9.79 7.76 1.50
CA PRO A 203 10.60 6.66 1.04
C PRO A 203 9.76 5.40 0.93
N THR A 204 9.98 4.65 -0.14
CA THR A 204 9.72 3.21 -0.25
C THR A 204 9.32 2.55 1.07
N PRO A 205 8.11 1.95 1.22
CA PRO A 205 7.75 1.19 2.40
C PRO A 205 8.92 0.28 2.80
N ARG A 206 9.53 0.58 3.95
CA ARG A 206 10.65 -0.19 4.50
C ARG A 206 10.12 -1.47 5.14
N LEU A 207 9.32 -2.24 4.41
CA LEU A 207 9.29 -3.66 4.65
C LEU A 207 10.56 -4.23 4.02
N LEU A 208 11.67 -4.11 4.75
CA LEU A 208 12.82 -4.99 4.54
C LEU A 208 12.30 -6.42 4.70
N LEU A 209 11.94 -7.06 3.58
CA LEU A 209 11.94 -8.52 3.47
C LEU A 209 13.25 -8.95 4.09
N LYS A 210 13.20 -9.61 5.25
CA LYS A 210 14.37 -9.87 6.11
C LYS A 210 15.46 -10.59 5.32
N GLY A 211 16.34 -9.80 4.72
CA GLY A 211 17.41 -10.22 3.84
C GLY A 211 18.61 -10.63 4.67
N LYS A 212 18.89 -11.93 4.67
CA LYS A 212 20.15 -12.63 5.03
C LYS A 212 20.84 -12.32 6.37
N LYS A 213 20.88 -11.10 6.92
CA LYS A 213 21.64 -10.75 8.14
C LYS A 213 21.11 -11.47 9.37
N GLU A 214 19.80 -11.46 9.60
CA GLU A 214 19.21 -12.16 10.76
C GLU A 214 19.28 -13.69 10.63
N ARG A 215 19.11 -14.24 9.41
CA ARG A 215 19.29 -15.68 9.14
C ARG A 215 20.74 -16.14 9.27
N ARG A 216 21.73 -15.28 8.97
CA ARG A 216 23.16 -15.59 9.21
C ARG A 216 23.52 -15.52 10.69
N VAL A 217 22.87 -14.65 11.47
CA VAL A 217 23.08 -14.54 12.93
C VAL A 217 22.44 -15.73 13.64
N GLN A 218 21.18 -16.07 13.34
CA GLN A 218 20.53 -17.27 13.91
C GLN A 218 21.24 -18.57 13.52
N LYS A 219 21.65 -18.72 12.25
CA LYS A 219 22.40 -19.92 11.82
C LYS A 219 23.80 -19.99 12.44
N LYS A 220 24.45 -18.86 12.74
CA LYS A 220 25.72 -18.83 13.50
C LYS A 220 25.54 -19.12 14.99
N GLU A 221 24.45 -18.68 15.61
CA GLU A 221 24.13 -19.01 17.01
C GLU A 221 23.75 -20.48 17.17
N GLU A 222 22.97 -21.05 16.25
CA GLU A 222 22.61 -22.47 16.28
C GLU A 222 23.81 -23.38 16.00
N THR A 223 24.66 -23.02 15.03
CA THR A 223 25.90 -23.77 14.78
C THR A 223 26.94 -23.60 15.89
N GLY A 224 27.04 -22.42 16.51
CA GLY A 224 27.90 -22.18 17.68
C GLY A 224 27.48 -22.97 18.92
N LYS A 225 26.17 -23.08 19.19
CA LYS A 225 25.63 -23.91 20.28
C LYS A 225 25.81 -25.41 20.01
N ALA A 226 25.65 -25.86 18.77
CA ALA A 226 25.86 -27.26 18.39
C ALA A 226 27.34 -27.71 18.48
N VAL A 227 28.29 -26.79 18.25
CA VAL A 227 29.73 -27.07 18.40
C VAL A 227 30.12 -27.12 19.87
N HIS A 228 29.61 -26.23 20.73
CA HIS A 228 29.92 -26.27 22.17
C HIS A 228 29.36 -27.48 22.90
N HIS A 229 28.24 -28.07 22.44
CA HIS A 229 27.68 -29.27 23.08
C HIS A 229 28.43 -30.57 22.73
N LYS A 230 29.24 -30.59 21.66
CA LYS A 230 30.00 -31.79 21.23
C LYS A 230 31.36 -31.98 21.92
N TYR A 231 31.86 -30.99 22.65
CA TYR A 231 33.18 -31.06 23.32
C TYR A 231 33.12 -31.18 24.85
N ALA A 232 31.93 -31.31 25.45
CA ALA A 232 31.77 -31.37 26.91
C ALA A 232 31.88 -32.80 27.51
N HIS A 233 32.04 -33.84 26.70
CA HIS A 233 32.15 -35.22 27.16
C HIS A 233 33.25 -35.99 26.42
N ALA A 234 34.51 -35.63 26.69
CA ALA A 234 35.64 -36.54 26.49
C ALA A 234 36.08 -37.06 27.87
N PRO A 235 36.07 -38.37 28.13
CA PRO A 235 36.47 -38.92 29.43
C PRO A 235 37.99 -38.75 29.60
N GLN A 236 38.39 -38.17 30.73
CA GLN A 236 39.79 -38.15 31.16
C GLN A 236 40.15 -39.54 31.70
N ASN A 237 41.15 -40.17 31.09
CA ASN A 237 41.93 -41.26 31.67
C ASN A 237 43.02 -40.68 32.58
#